data_AF-A0A8K0VBA4-F1
#
_entry.id   AF-A0A8K0VBA4-F1
#
_cell.length_a   1.000
_cell.length_b   1.000
_cell.length_c   1.000
_cell.angle_alpha   90.00
_cell.angle_beta   90.00
_cell.angle_gamma   90.00
#
_symmetry.space_group_name_H-M   'P 1'
#
loop_
_entity.id
_entity.type
_entity.pdbx_description
1 polymer ?
#
loop_
_entity_poly.entity_id
_entity_poly.type
_entity_poly.pdbx_seq_one_letter_code
_entity_poly.pdbx_strand_id
1 'polypeptide(L)' 'MNSLLNSLKTALRNHARYVATRHEIERMPLDVALDLGIFREDAHSIARKAVWG' A
#
# COMPACT_ATOMS: atom_id res chain seq x y z
N MET A 1 14.02 3.51 -27.17
CA MET A 1 13.79 2.62 -26.00
C MET A 1 12.51 3.06 -25.32
N ASN A 2 11.53 2.15 -25.18
CA ASN A 2 10.11 2.49 -24.98
C ASN A 2 9.78 3.02 -23.58
N SER A 3 9.95 4.34 -23.38
CA SER A 3 9.58 5.07 -22.16
C SER A 3 8.19 4.68 -21.63
N LEU A 4 7.21 4.49 -22.51
CA LEU A 4 5.86 4.05 -22.17
C LEU A 4 5.81 2.68 -21.47
N LEU A 5 6.58 1.70 -21.96
CA LEU A 5 6.63 0.36 -21.34
C LEU A 5 7.26 0.43 -19.94
N ASN A 6 8.26 1.29 -19.74
CA ASN A 6 8.89 1.49 -18.44
C ASN A 6 7.93 2.18 -17.46
N SER A 7 7.19 3.21 -17.91
CA SER A 7 6.18 3.88 -17.10
C SER A 7 5.05 2.92 -16.67
N LEU A 8 4.57 2.09 -17.61
CA LEU A 8 3.55 1.08 -17.33
C LEU A 8 4.04 0.05 -16.30
N LYS A 9 5.28 -0.45 -16.47
CA LYS A 9 5.89 -1.40 -15.53
C LYS A 9 6.01 -0.81 -14.13
N THR A 10 6.38 0.46 -14.02
CA THR A 10 6.45 1.17 -12.73
C THR A 10 5.07 1.34 -12.11
N ALA A 11 4.06 1.72 -12.90
CA ALA A 11 2.69 1.88 -12.42
C ALA A 11 2.12 0.56 -11.87
N LEU A 12 2.30 -0.56 -12.60
CA LEU A 12 1.88 -1.88 -12.15
C LEU A 12 2.58 -2.31 -10.86
N ARG A 13 3.89 -2.05 -10.76
CA ARG A 13 4.66 -2.35 -9.53
C ARG A 13 4.17 -1.55 -8.34
N ASN A 14 3.92 -0.26 -8.51
CA ASN A 14 3.42 0.59 -7.44
C ASN A 14 2.02 0.15 -7.01
N HIS A 15 1.16 -0.18 -7.97
CA HIS A 15 -0.17 -0.70 -7.66
C HIS A 15 -0.13 -2.02 -6.88
N ALA A 16 0.74 -2.96 -7.27
CA ALA A 16 0.93 -4.23 -6.56
C ALA A 16 1.38 -4.01 -5.11
N ARG A 17 2.32 -3.08 -4.87
CA ARG A 17 2.76 -2.70 -3.53
C ARG A 17 1.62 -2.11 -2.71
N TYR A 18 0.87 -1.19 -3.29
CA TYR A 18 -0.27 -0.56 -2.62
C TYR A 18 -1.32 -1.60 -2.17
N VAL A 19 -1.68 -2.54 -3.05
CA VAL A 19 -2.64 -3.60 -2.72
C VAL A 19 -2.10 -4.51 -1.61
N ALA A 20 -0.83 -4.90 -1.69
CA ALA A 20 -0.19 -5.73 -0.68
C ALA A 20 -0.19 -5.04 0.69
N THR A 21 0.29 -3.79 0.77
CA THR A 21 0.33 -3.01 2.01
C THR A 21 -1.07 -2.78 2.58
N ARG A 22 -2.06 -2.45 1.74
CA ARG A 22 -3.44 -2.29 2.20
C ARG A 22 -3.97 -3.58 2.83
N HIS A 23 -3.81 -4.72 2.16
CA HIS A 23 -4.28 -6.00 2.68
C HIS A 23 -3.55 -6.42 3.96
N GLU A 24 -2.26 -6.11 4.08
CA GLU A 24 -1.49 -6.38 5.29
C GLU A 24 -2.05 -5.61 6.49
N ILE A 25 -2.37 -4.32 6.31
CA ILE A 25 -3.00 -3.50 7.35
C ILE A 25 -4.42 -3.99 7.66
N GLU A 26 -5.25 -4.26 6.64
CA GLU A 26 -6.63 -4.72 6.83
C GLU A 26 -6.71 -6.05 7.58
N ARG A 27 -5.74 -6.94 7.35
CA ARG A 27 -5.65 -8.26 7.99
C ARG A 27 -4.87 -8.26 9.28
N MET A 28 -4.34 -7.11 9.69
CA MET A 28 -3.58 -6.98 10.93
C MET A 28 -4.49 -7.35 12.13
N PRO A 29 -4.01 -8.19 13.05
CA PRO A 29 -4.67 -8.41 14.33
C PRO A 29 -4.93 -7.07 15.02
N LEU A 30 -6.11 -6.90 15.62
CA LEU A 30 -6.53 -5.62 16.17
C LEU A 30 -5.61 -5.15 17.31
N ASP A 31 -5.16 -6.07 18.15
CA ASP A 31 -4.18 -5.82 19.21
C ASP A 31 -2.87 -5.26 18.67
N VAL A 32 -2.32 -5.87 17.62
CA VAL A 32 -1.09 -5.39 16.95
C VAL A 32 -1.32 -4.02 16.31
N ALA A 33 -2.46 -3.83 15.65
CA ALA A 33 -2.80 -2.56 15.02
C ALA A 33 -2.87 -1.42 16.05
N LEU A 34 -3.50 -1.67 17.20
CA LEU A 34 -3.61 -0.69 18.29
C LEU A 34 -2.26 -0.39 18.94
N ASP A 35 -1.40 -1.41 19.12
CA ASP A 35 -0.04 -1.22 19.65
C ASP A 35 0.82 -0.32 18.75
N LEU A 36 0.67 -0.48 17.43
CA LEU A 36 1.36 0.34 16.43
C LEU A 36 0.70 1.72 16.20
N GLY A 37 -0.45 2.00 16.84
CA GLY A 37 -1.22 3.21 16.58
C GLY A 37 -1.79 3.29 15.16
N ILE A 38 -2.04 2.14 14.54
CA ILE A 38 -2.58 2.00 13.19
C ILE A 38 -4.07 1.68 13.26
N PHE A 39 -4.89 2.50 12.60
CA PHE A 39 -6.30 2.20 12.38
C PHE A 39 -6.45 1.43 11.07
N ARG A 40 -7.09 0.25 11.13
CA ARG A 40 -7.26 -0.62 9.94
C ARG A 40 -8.21 0.02 8.92
N GLU A 41 -9.12 0.86 9.40
CA GLU A 41 -10.04 1.68 8.61
C GLU A 41 -9.27 2.65 7.70
N ASP A 42 -8.08 3.09 8.12
CA ASP A 42 -7.21 3.99 7.38
C ASP A 42 -6.22 3.26 6.46
N ALA A 43 -6.33 1.93 6.32
CA ALA A 43 -5.43 1.11 5.49
C ALA A 43 -5.26 1.68 4.07
N HIS A 44 -6.34 2.21 3.48
CA HIS A 44 -6.30 2.86 2.18
C HIS A 44 -5.37 4.08 2.16
N SER A 45 -5.55 4.99 3.13
CA SER A 45 -4.79 6.24 3.23
C SER A 45 -3.32 5.97 3.53
N ILE A 46 -3.06 5.06 4.47
CA ILE A 46 -1.70 4.66 4.88
C ILE A 46 -0.97 3.99 3.70
N ALA A 47 -1.59 3.02 3.04
CA ALA A 47 -0.97 2.34 1.91
C ALA A 47 -0.72 3.28 0.73
N ARG A 48 -1.62 4.24 0.48
CA ARG A 48 -1.45 5.24 -0.58
C ARG A 48 -0.29 6.18 -0.27
N LYS A 49 -0.18 6.67 0.96
CA LYS A 49 0.94 7.50 1.42
C LYS A 49 2.27 6.75 1.36
N ALA A 50 2.29 5.46 1.70
CA ALA A 50 3.51 4.64 1.65
C ALA A 50 4.06 4.43 0.23
N VAL A 51 3.20 4.45 -0.80
CA VAL A 51 3.60 4.16 -2.20
C VAL A 51 3.81 5.42 -3.04
N TRP A 52 3.03 6.47 -2.82
CA TRP A 52 3.05 7.69 -3.65
C TRP A 52 3.23 8.99 -2.87
N GLY A 53 3.27 8.93 -1.53
CA GLY A 53 3.48 10.09 -0.65
C GLY A 53 4.95 10.40 -0.40
#